data_AF-A0AAW5JNF5-F1
#
_entry.id   AF-A0AAW5JNF5-F1
#
_cell.length_a   1.000
_cell.length_b   1.000
_cell.length_c   1.000
_cell.angle_alpha   90.00
_cell.angle_beta   90.00
_cell.angle_gamma   90.00
#
_symmetry.space_group_name_H-M   'P 1'
#
loop_
_entity.id
_entity.type
_entity.pdbx_description
1 polymer ?
#
loop_
_entity_poly.entity_id
_entity_poly.type
_entity_poly.pdbx_seq_one_letter_code
_entity_poly.pdbx_strand_id
1 'polypeptide(L)'
;MEQRIALAGGLGSLTLREEGPRLWARAELPDDGRGLYKVWLTGRNGRALLGTLVPEPGGRLAAERTFTADALRRQGTWPVTGGTAELTFSFRNDGPPAGWTWERPHGEAFRDRCIRSAAAGLDRVLVRREGERWTMACPFAFDREFPLLPLFCFSRLKQWDEGLFCLFSFDADGAPLMPGK
;
A
#
# COMPACT_ATOMS: atom_id res chain seq x y z
N MET A 1 8.80 -18.76 31.85
CA MET A 1 9.07 -19.79 30.82
C MET A 1 9.13 -19.06 29.48
N GLU A 2 10.13 -19.33 28.64
CA GLU A 2 10.25 -18.73 27.30
C GLU A 2 9.85 -19.76 26.24
N GLN A 3 9.01 -19.34 25.30
CA GLN A 3 8.53 -20.14 24.19
C GLN A 3 8.70 -19.36 22.89
N ARG A 4 9.27 -20.00 21.87
CA ARG A 4 9.36 -19.44 20.51
C ARG A 4 8.49 -20.25 19.56
N ILE A 5 7.62 -19.56 18.83
CA ILE A 5 6.73 -20.15 17.82
C ILE A 5 6.90 -19.42 16.48
N ALA A 6 6.62 -20.11 15.38
CA ALA A 6 6.58 -19.48 14.06
C ALA A 6 5.32 -18.61 13.95
N LEU A 7 5.47 -17.43 13.33
CA LEU A 7 4.30 -16.69 12.85
C LEU A 7 3.65 -17.47 11.71
N ALA A 8 2.33 -17.35 11.58
CA ALA A 8 1.58 -18.00 10.50
C ALA A 8 2.18 -17.65 9.12
N GLY A 9 2.20 -18.63 8.22
CA GLY A 9 2.82 -18.47 6.90
C GLY A 9 4.35 -18.48 6.90
N GLY A 10 5.01 -18.72 8.04
CA GLY A 10 6.47 -18.82 8.12
C GLY A 10 7.21 -17.49 7.92
N LEU A 11 6.49 -16.37 8.03
CA LEU A 11 7.04 -15.03 7.77
C LEU A 11 8.08 -14.57 8.81
N GLY A 12 8.09 -15.20 9.97
CA GLY A 12 8.97 -14.81 11.07
C GLY A 12 8.69 -15.61 12.33
N SER A 13 9.11 -15.09 13.47
CA SER A 13 8.97 -15.74 14.77
C SER A 13 8.32 -14.85 15.80
N LEU A 14 7.63 -15.48 16.74
CA LEU A 14 7.04 -14.88 17.92
C LEU A 14 7.65 -15.54 19.15
N THR A 15 8.30 -14.75 19.99
CA THR A 15 8.84 -15.15 21.29
C THR A 15 7.92 -14.67 22.38
N LEU A 16 7.58 -15.56 23.30
CA LEU A 16 6.66 -15.35 24.41
C LEU A 16 7.38 -15.69 25.71
N ARG A 17 7.34 -14.78 26.68
CA ARG A 17 7.90 -14.99 28.01
C ARG A 17 6.87 -14.65 29.08
N GLU A 18 6.47 -15.68 29.82
CA GLU A 18 5.60 -15.50 30.98
C GLU A 18 6.39 -14.96 32.17
N GLU A 19 5.92 -13.83 32.71
CA GLU A 19 6.50 -13.09 33.83
C GLU A 19 5.42 -12.86 34.90
N GLY A 20 5.11 -13.92 35.66
CA GLY A 20 4.05 -13.90 36.66
C GLY A 20 2.68 -13.61 36.02
N PRO A 21 1.98 -12.52 36.38
CA PRO A 21 0.67 -12.18 35.80
C PRO A 21 0.78 -11.50 34.42
N ARG A 22 2.00 -11.38 33.86
CA ARG A 22 2.26 -10.69 32.61
C ARG A 22 2.83 -11.65 31.56
N LEU A 23 2.59 -11.29 30.31
CA LEU A 23 3.19 -11.91 29.14
C LEU A 23 4.00 -10.86 28.41
N TRP A 24 5.30 -11.04 28.33
CA TRP A 24 6.14 -10.33 27.39
C TRP A 24 6.10 -11.06 26.05
N ALA A 25 5.88 -10.34 24.96
CA ALA A 25 5.82 -10.89 23.61
C ALA A 25 6.65 -10.05 22.65
N ARG A 26 7.43 -10.71 21.81
CA ARG A 26 8.24 -10.09 20.76
C ARG A 26 8.06 -10.84 19.45
N ALA A 27 7.72 -10.12 18.39
CA ALA A 27 7.65 -10.66 17.05
C ALA A 27 8.77 -10.09 16.20
N GLU A 28 9.32 -10.93 15.32
CA GLU A 28 10.44 -10.60 14.44
C GLU A 28 10.23 -11.24 13.07
N LEU A 29 10.59 -10.50 12.02
CA LEU A 29 10.65 -11.00 10.63
C LEU A 29 11.85 -10.35 9.92
N PRO A 30 12.33 -10.94 8.82
CA PRO A 30 13.25 -10.25 7.92
C PRO A 30 12.62 -8.95 7.41
N ASP A 31 13.41 -7.89 7.31
CA ASP A 31 12.98 -6.69 6.59
C ASP A 31 13.08 -6.95 5.08
N ASP A 32 11.93 -7.21 4.47
CA ASP A 32 11.79 -7.44 3.04
C ASP A 32 11.55 -6.14 2.24
N GLY A 33 11.52 -4.99 2.93
CA GLY A 33 11.23 -3.68 2.36
C GLY A 33 9.85 -3.57 1.70
N ARG A 34 8.93 -4.52 1.95
CA ARG A 34 7.60 -4.52 1.31
C ARG A 34 6.66 -3.52 1.94
N GLY A 35 6.83 -3.16 3.22
CA GLY A 35 5.92 -2.23 3.88
C GLY A 35 5.84 -2.32 5.39
N LEU A 36 4.77 -1.74 5.94
CA LEU A 36 4.45 -1.79 7.36
C LEU A 36 3.59 -3.00 7.68
N TYR A 37 4.13 -3.86 8.52
CA TYR A 37 3.44 -5.05 9.02
C TYR A 37 2.88 -4.80 10.42
N LYS A 38 1.67 -5.29 10.69
CA LYS A 38 1.15 -5.44 12.05
C LYS A 38 1.17 -6.89 12.48
N VAL A 39 1.49 -7.14 13.74
CA VAL A 39 1.42 -8.48 14.31
C VAL A 39 0.25 -8.60 15.26
N TRP A 40 -0.49 -9.69 15.11
CA TRP A 40 -1.55 -10.10 16.02
C TRP A 40 -1.12 -11.36 16.77
N LEU A 41 -1.32 -11.37 18.08
CA LEU A 41 -1.32 -12.58 18.89
C LEU A 41 -2.65 -13.29 18.71
N THR A 42 -2.63 -14.62 18.59
CA THR A 42 -3.84 -15.44 18.45
C THR A 42 -3.96 -16.43 19.60
N GLY A 43 -5.15 -16.50 20.20
CA GLY A 43 -5.55 -17.57 21.11
C GLY A 43 -6.74 -18.33 20.54
N ARG A 44 -7.35 -19.20 21.35
CA ARG A 44 -8.45 -20.07 20.91
C ARG A 44 -9.68 -19.30 20.43
N ASN A 45 -9.99 -18.17 21.06
CA ASN A 45 -11.28 -17.48 20.90
C ASN A 45 -11.13 -16.02 20.44
N GLY A 46 -9.91 -15.56 20.14
CA GLY A 46 -9.71 -14.17 19.74
C GLY A 46 -8.26 -13.79 19.47
N ARG A 47 -8.07 -12.52 19.14
CA ARG A 47 -6.78 -11.93 18.78
C ARG A 47 -6.51 -10.62 19.51
N ALA A 48 -5.24 -10.35 19.78
CA ALA A 48 -4.76 -9.12 20.40
C ALA A 48 -3.66 -8.47 19.55
N LEU A 49 -3.70 -7.16 19.36
CA LEU A 49 -2.67 -6.46 18.58
C LEU A 49 -1.37 -6.36 19.38
N LEU A 50 -0.30 -6.97 18.87
CA LEU A 50 1.05 -6.80 19.39
C LEU A 50 1.55 -5.38 19.08
N GLY A 51 1.53 -5.00 17.80
CA GLY A 51 1.94 -3.69 17.32
C GLY A 51 2.29 -3.67 15.83
N THR A 52 2.70 -2.51 15.35
CA THR A 52 3.36 -2.35 14.04
C THR A 52 4.84 -2.68 14.20
N LEU A 53 5.38 -3.49 13.30
CA LEU A 53 6.78 -3.86 13.28
C LEU A 53 7.63 -2.69 12.77
N VAL A 54 8.70 -2.39 13.49
CA VAL A 54 9.63 -1.30 13.17
C VAL A 54 11.00 -1.86 12.79
N PRO A 55 11.75 -1.20 11.88
CA PRO A 55 13.10 -1.62 11.55
C PRO A 55 14.03 -1.59 12.75
N GLU A 56 14.81 -2.65 12.89
CA GLU A 56 15.92 -2.77 13.83
C GLU A 56 17.24 -3.03 13.08
N PRO A 57 18.41 -2.76 13.71
CA PRO A 57 19.71 -3.07 13.14
C PRO A 57 19.84 -4.54 12.69
N GLY A 58 20.44 -4.75 11.53
CA GLY A 58 20.64 -6.09 10.97
C GLY A 58 19.51 -6.59 10.07
N GLY A 59 18.70 -5.67 9.51
CA GLY A 59 17.72 -6.00 8.45
C GLY A 59 16.54 -6.81 8.96
N ARG A 60 16.03 -6.46 10.14
CA ARG A 60 14.87 -7.11 10.77
C ARG A 60 13.82 -6.08 11.10
N LEU A 61 12.55 -6.51 11.06
CA LEU A 61 11.44 -5.75 11.63
C LEU A 61 11.01 -6.42 12.92
N ALA A 62 10.78 -5.64 13.97
CA ALA A 62 10.40 -6.16 15.28
C ALA A 62 9.33 -5.31 15.98
N ALA A 63 8.57 -5.96 16.85
CA ALA A 63 7.59 -5.33 17.72
C ALA A 63 7.58 -6.09 19.04
N GLU A 64 7.59 -5.34 20.13
CA GLU A 64 7.67 -5.90 21.47
C GLU A 64 6.65 -5.21 22.37
N ARG A 65 5.96 -6.00 23.19
CA ARG A 65 5.00 -5.48 24.16
C ARG A 65 4.78 -6.44 25.31
N THR A 66 4.52 -5.86 26.48
CA THR A 66 4.04 -6.61 27.65
C THR A 66 2.54 -6.45 27.82
N PHE A 67 1.85 -7.57 28.05
CA PHE A 67 0.42 -7.65 28.33
C PHE A 67 0.20 -8.17 29.74
N THR A 68 -0.93 -7.83 30.35
CA THR A 68 -1.43 -8.61 31.49
C THR A 68 -2.19 -9.83 30.99
N ALA A 69 -2.05 -10.96 31.67
CA ALA A 69 -2.78 -12.18 31.32
C ALA A 69 -4.30 -11.95 31.31
N ASP A 70 -4.81 -11.12 32.22
CA ASP A 70 -6.24 -10.77 32.27
C ASP A 70 -6.72 -9.96 31.07
N ALA A 71 -5.89 -9.07 30.52
CA ALA A 71 -6.25 -8.35 29.30
C ALA A 71 -6.38 -9.33 28.12
N LEU A 72 -5.45 -10.28 28.00
CA LEU A 72 -5.48 -11.30 26.96
C LEU A 72 -6.66 -12.28 27.15
N ARG A 73 -7.01 -12.63 28.40
CA ARG A 73 -8.20 -13.45 28.71
C ARG A 73 -9.49 -12.75 28.28
N ARG A 74 -9.65 -11.45 28.59
CA ARG A 74 -10.81 -10.66 28.16
C ARG A 74 -10.94 -10.57 26.63
N GLN A 75 -9.83 -10.67 25.91
CA GLN A 75 -9.79 -10.69 24.44
C GLN A 75 -9.85 -12.10 23.84
N GLY A 76 -10.01 -13.15 24.65
CA GLY A 76 -10.02 -14.55 24.18
C GLY A 76 -8.68 -15.04 23.60
N THR A 77 -7.61 -14.27 23.80
CA THR A 77 -6.26 -14.52 23.25
C THR A 77 -5.38 -15.34 24.18
N TRP A 78 -5.77 -15.51 25.46
CA TRP A 78 -5.03 -16.34 26.42
C TRP A 78 -5.55 -17.79 26.48
N PRO A 79 -4.67 -18.82 26.52
CA PRO A 79 -3.23 -18.74 26.29
C PRO A 79 -2.94 -18.40 24.82
N VAL A 80 -1.83 -17.69 24.59
CA VAL A 80 -1.40 -17.35 23.22
C VAL A 80 -0.88 -18.64 22.58
N THR A 81 -1.50 -19.03 21.46
CA THR A 81 -1.15 -20.26 20.73
C THR A 81 -0.48 -19.99 19.38
N GLY A 82 -0.39 -18.72 18.96
CA GLY A 82 0.13 -18.33 17.66
C GLY A 82 0.22 -16.82 17.47
N GLY A 83 0.62 -16.42 16.28
CA GLY A 83 0.49 -15.04 15.82
C GLY A 83 0.51 -14.95 14.30
N THR A 84 -0.07 -13.87 13.77
CA THR A 84 -0.07 -13.54 12.34
C THR A 84 0.65 -12.22 12.12
N ALA A 85 1.48 -12.14 11.07
CA ALA A 85 1.97 -10.88 10.54
C ALA A 85 1.16 -10.52 9.30
N GLU A 86 0.55 -9.34 9.31
CA GLU A 86 -0.30 -8.84 8.23
C GLU A 86 0.35 -7.57 7.64
N LEU A 87 0.59 -7.55 6.32
CA LEU A 87 1.03 -6.35 5.63
C LEU A 87 -0.13 -5.34 5.61
N THR A 88 0.01 -4.24 6.35
CA THR A 88 -1.06 -3.22 6.48
C THR A 88 -0.85 -1.99 5.62
N PHE A 89 0.37 -1.79 5.13
CA PHE A 89 0.72 -0.74 4.17
C PHE A 89 1.88 -1.23 3.33
N SER A 90 1.82 -1.12 2.01
CA SER A 90 2.92 -1.52 1.13
C SER A 90 3.81 -0.31 0.80
N PHE A 91 5.13 -0.42 1.02
CA PHE A 91 6.12 0.51 0.47
C PHE A 91 6.32 0.27 -1.03
N ARG A 92 6.12 -0.98 -1.47
CA ARG A 92 5.97 -1.30 -2.88
C ARG A 92 4.54 -0.95 -3.27
N ASN A 93 4.31 0.29 -3.70
CA ASN A 93 3.57 0.40 -4.95
C ASN A 93 4.47 -0.30 -5.95
N ASP A 94 4.05 -1.46 -6.42
CA ASP A 94 4.77 -2.13 -7.48
C ASP A 94 5.03 -1.10 -8.60
N GLY A 95 6.11 -1.27 -9.34
CA GLY A 95 6.41 -0.40 -10.46
C GLY A 95 5.16 -0.17 -11.32
N PRO A 96 5.16 0.91 -12.14
CA PRO A 96 3.99 1.25 -12.93
C PRO A 96 3.41 0.00 -13.64
N PRO A 97 2.08 -0.17 -13.75
CA PRO A 97 1.48 -1.36 -14.32
C PRO A 97 2.15 -1.77 -15.63
N ALA A 98 2.21 -3.06 -15.97
CA ALA A 98 2.95 -3.53 -17.14
C ALA A 98 2.64 -2.70 -18.41
N GLY A 99 3.70 -2.15 -19.04
CA GLY A 99 3.59 -1.26 -20.20
C GLY A 99 3.30 0.21 -19.88
N TRP A 100 3.31 0.60 -18.61
CA TRP A 100 3.20 1.98 -18.16
C TRP A 100 4.52 2.46 -17.54
N THR A 101 4.74 3.76 -17.58
CA THR A 101 5.88 4.45 -16.98
C THR A 101 5.38 5.62 -16.15
N TRP A 102 5.99 5.86 -15.00
CA TRP A 102 5.70 7.06 -14.24
C TRP A 102 6.49 8.25 -14.81
N GLU A 103 5.79 9.32 -15.17
CA GLU A 103 6.36 10.52 -15.75
C GLU A 103 5.78 11.78 -15.09
N ARG A 104 6.46 12.92 -15.28
CA ARG A 104 5.86 14.23 -15.02
C ARG A 104 5.22 14.74 -16.30
N PRO A 105 3.98 15.28 -16.28
CA PRO A 105 3.40 15.86 -17.48
C PRO A 105 4.26 17.00 -18.01
N HIS A 106 4.69 16.89 -19.25
CA HIS A 106 5.41 17.96 -19.93
C HIS A 106 4.40 18.79 -20.71
N GLY A 107 4.41 20.12 -20.53
CA GLY A 107 3.46 21.01 -21.22
C GLY A 107 3.51 20.87 -22.75
N GLU A 108 4.66 20.53 -23.32
CA GLU A 108 4.81 20.32 -24.77
C GLU A 108 4.06 19.10 -25.31
N ALA A 109 3.70 18.15 -24.44
CA ALA A 109 2.96 16.95 -24.83
C ALA A 109 1.51 17.22 -25.24
N PHE A 110 0.93 18.38 -24.87
CA PHE A 110 -0.46 18.69 -25.16
C PHE A 110 -0.57 19.75 -26.25
N ARG A 111 -1.43 19.56 -27.25
CA ARG A 111 -1.63 20.58 -28.30
C ARG A 111 -2.32 21.84 -27.77
N ASP A 112 -3.35 21.64 -26.96
CA ASP A 112 -4.23 22.70 -26.49
C ASP A 112 -3.69 23.42 -25.23
N ARG A 113 -3.73 24.75 -25.23
CA ARG A 113 -3.18 25.58 -24.14
C ARG A 113 -3.95 25.43 -22.82
N CYS A 114 -5.26 25.23 -22.86
CA CYS A 114 -6.07 25.02 -21.67
C CYS A 114 -5.69 23.69 -21.00
N ILE A 115 -5.49 22.64 -21.80
CA ILE A 115 -5.01 21.35 -21.30
C ILE A 115 -3.61 21.48 -20.69
N ARG A 116 -2.68 22.20 -21.35
CA ARG A 116 -1.34 22.47 -20.80
C ARG A 116 -1.41 23.14 -19.43
N SER A 117 -2.26 24.15 -19.31
CA SER A 117 -2.43 24.89 -18.05
C SER A 117 -3.01 24.01 -16.95
N ALA A 118 -4.00 23.17 -17.25
CA ALA A 118 -4.57 22.24 -16.28
C ALA A 118 -3.56 21.16 -15.86
N ALA A 119 -2.74 20.66 -16.79
CA ALA A 119 -1.74 19.64 -16.52
C ALA A 119 -0.54 20.15 -15.71
N ALA A 120 -0.29 21.47 -15.66
CA ALA A 120 0.83 22.05 -14.92
C ALA A 120 0.76 21.80 -13.40
N GLY A 121 -0.43 21.55 -12.84
CA GLY A 121 -0.63 21.24 -11.43
C GLY A 121 -0.45 19.75 -11.08
N LEU A 122 -0.13 18.90 -12.05
CA LEU A 122 0.01 17.46 -11.84
C LEU A 122 1.48 17.09 -11.52
N ASP A 123 1.70 16.44 -10.39
CA ASP A 123 3.06 16.06 -9.95
C ASP A 123 3.62 14.84 -10.69
N ARG A 124 2.84 13.76 -10.77
CA ARG A 124 3.26 12.48 -11.34
C ARG A 124 2.07 11.73 -11.92
N VAL A 125 2.23 11.21 -13.13
CA VAL A 125 1.19 10.47 -13.86
C VAL A 125 1.76 9.19 -14.43
N LEU A 126 0.89 8.22 -14.67
CA LEU A 126 1.24 7.03 -15.46
C LEU A 126 1.09 7.36 -16.95
N VAL A 127 2.07 6.99 -17.75
CA VAL A 127 2.05 7.18 -19.21
C VAL A 127 2.25 5.84 -19.89
N ARG A 128 1.49 5.60 -20.95
CA ARG A 128 1.67 4.46 -21.85
C ARG A 128 1.65 4.96 -23.29
N ARG A 129 2.62 4.52 -24.08
CA ARG A 129 2.74 4.87 -25.51
C ARG A 129 2.49 3.62 -26.34
N GLU A 130 1.62 3.75 -27.35
CA GLU A 130 1.19 2.67 -28.24
C GLU A 130 1.12 3.21 -29.67
N GLY A 131 2.20 3.06 -30.43
CA GLY A 131 2.32 3.63 -31.78
C GLY A 131 2.19 5.15 -31.75
N GLU A 132 1.27 5.69 -32.55
CA GLU A 132 0.98 7.13 -32.63
C GLU A 132 0.06 7.64 -31.51
N ARG A 133 -0.41 6.76 -30.61
CA ARG A 133 -1.26 7.14 -29.49
C ARG A 133 -0.47 7.06 -28.20
N TRP A 134 -0.78 7.97 -27.27
CA TRP A 134 -0.35 7.82 -25.89
C TRP A 134 -1.51 8.05 -24.94
N THR A 135 -1.40 7.47 -23.75
CA THR A 135 -2.42 7.55 -22.71
C THR A 135 -1.76 7.95 -21.41
N MET A 136 -2.37 8.93 -20.75
CA MET A 136 -2.00 9.41 -19.43
C MET A 136 -3.05 8.95 -18.42
N ALA A 137 -2.61 8.40 -17.30
CA ALA A 137 -3.43 8.03 -16.15
C ALA A 137 -3.06 8.90 -14.96
N CYS A 138 -4.02 9.73 -14.53
CA CYS A 138 -3.90 10.58 -13.35
C CYS A 138 -4.54 9.87 -12.15
N PRO A 139 -3.89 9.83 -10.97
CA PRO A 139 -4.54 9.36 -9.75
C PRO A 139 -5.83 10.12 -9.49
N PHE A 140 -6.88 9.42 -9.07
CA PHE A 140 -8.20 9.99 -8.82
C PHE A 140 -8.73 9.56 -7.46
N ALA A 141 -9.36 10.50 -6.76
CA ALA A 141 -10.06 10.26 -5.51
C ALA A 141 -11.34 11.10 -5.48
N PHE A 142 -12.41 10.55 -4.92
CA PHE A 142 -13.73 11.21 -4.89
C PHE A 142 -13.79 12.43 -3.97
N ASP A 143 -12.81 12.59 -3.08
CA ASP A 143 -12.68 13.68 -2.11
C ASP A 143 -11.72 14.79 -2.59
N ARG A 144 -11.27 14.74 -3.85
CA ARG A 144 -10.36 15.72 -4.46
C ARG A 144 -10.93 16.30 -5.75
N GLU A 145 -10.36 17.42 -6.18
CA GLU A 145 -10.67 18.00 -7.47
C GLU A 145 -10.34 17.04 -8.62
N PHE A 146 -11.13 17.13 -9.69
CA PHE A 146 -10.95 16.30 -10.86
C PHE A 146 -9.65 16.68 -11.60
N PRO A 147 -8.75 15.72 -11.92
CA PRO A 147 -7.35 16.00 -12.25
C PRO A 147 -7.15 16.82 -13.54
N LEU A 148 -8.03 16.69 -14.52
CA LEU A 148 -8.01 17.48 -15.75
C LEU A 148 -9.43 17.87 -16.13
N LEU A 149 -9.96 18.91 -15.47
CA LEU A 149 -11.34 19.36 -15.65
C LEU A 149 -11.74 19.62 -17.11
N PRO A 150 -10.90 20.24 -17.99
CA PRO A 150 -11.25 20.45 -19.40
C PRO A 150 -11.46 19.14 -20.18
N LEU A 151 -10.93 18.03 -19.68
CA LEU A 151 -11.02 16.71 -20.29
C LEU A 151 -11.96 15.76 -19.54
N PHE A 152 -12.82 16.25 -18.64
CA PHE A 152 -13.73 15.42 -17.87
C PHE A 152 -14.50 14.40 -18.72
N CYS A 153 -15.13 14.87 -19.81
CA CYS A 153 -15.89 14.03 -20.74
C CYS A 153 -15.03 13.07 -21.59
N PHE A 154 -13.72 13.27 -21.61
CA PHE A 154 -12.75 12.41 -22.32
C PHE A 154 -12.17 11.32 -21.42
N SER A 155 -12.43 11.38 -20.11
CA SER A 155 -11.85 10.48 -19.14
C SER A 155 -12.48 9.09 -19.18
N ARG A 156 -11.67 8.08 -18.85
CA ARG A 156 -12.14 6.74 -18.45
C ARG A 156 -11.59 6.42 -17.08
N LEU A 157 -12.41 5.82 -16.22
CA LEU A 157 -11.94 5.33 -14.93
C LEU A 157 -11.32 3.94 -15.09
N LYS A 158 -10.19 3.72 -14.40
CA LYS A 158 -9.58 2.40 -14.29
C LYS A 158 -9.09 2.16 -12.87
N GLN A 159 -9.52 1.05 -12.30
CA GLN A 159 -8.98 0.54 -11.05
C GLN A 159 -7.72 -0.30 -11.36
N TRP A 160 -6.64 0.01 -10.67
CA TRP A 160 -5.50 -0.89 -10.49
C TRP A 160 -5.30 -1.16 -8.99
N ASP A 161 -4.37 -2.04 -8.65
CA ASP A 161 -4.06 -2.37 -7.26
C ASP A 161 -3.59 -1.14 -6.47
N GLU A 162 -2.96 -0.17 -7.15
CA GLU A 162 -2.46 1.09 -6.58
C GLU A 162 -3.55 2.16 -6.38
N GLY A 163 -4.75 1.95 -6.93
CA GLY A 163 -5.88 2.88 -6.77
C GLY A 163 -6.71 3.11 -8.03
N LEU A 164 -7.59 4.11 -7.95
CA LEU A 164 -8.46 4.53 -9.04
C LEU A 164 -7.77 5.65 -9.84
N PHE A 165 -7.82 5.54 -11.17
CA PHE A 165 -7.17 6.49 -12.08
C PHE A 165 -8.13 6.98 -13.16
N CYS A 166 -8.01 8.27 -13.52
CA CYS A 166 -8.62 8.86 -14.71
C CYS A 166 -7.65 8.75 -15.89
N LEU A 167 -8.07 8.07 -16.95
CA LEU A 167 -7.30 7.86 -18.17
C LEU A 167 -7.74 8.85 -19.25
N PHE A 168 -6.76 9.54 -19.85
CA PHE A 168 -6.91 10.45 -20.97
C PHE A 168 -6.00 9.98 -22.10
N SER A 169 -6.53 9.89 -23.31
CA SER A 169 -5.73 9.48 -24.48
C SER A 169 -5.53 10.65 -25.43
N PHE A 170 -4.41 10.62 -26.13
CA PHE A 170 -3.99 11.66 -27.05
C PHE A 170 -3.37 11.03 -28.30
N ASP A 171 -3.46 11.74 -29.42
CA ASP A 171 -2.69 11.40 -30.63
C ASP A 171 -1.23 11.88 -30.53
N ALA A 172 -0.46 11.67 -31.59
CA ALA A 172 0.95 12.01 -31.66
C ALA A 172 1.21 13.52 -31.55
N ASP A 173 0.25 14.34 -31.97
CA ASP A 173 0.31 15.80 -31.88
C ASP A 173 -0.16 16.33 -30.52
N GLY A 174 -0.64 15.46 -29.63
CA GLY A 174 -1.12 15.83 -28.31
C GLY A 174 -2.56 16.35 -28.28
N ALA A 175 -3.38 16.06 -29.29
CA ALA A 175 -4.81 16.36 -29.27
C ALA A 175 -5.57 15.26 -28.52
N PRO A 176 -6.55 15.62 -27.66
CA PRO A 176 -7.28 14.64 -26.86
C PRO A 176 -8.20 13.77 -27.74
N LEU A 177 -8.20 12.47 -27.47
CA LEU A 177 -9.01 11.48 -28.16
C LEU A 177 -10.22 11.10 -27.32
N MET A 178 -11.40 11.11 -27.95
CA MET A 178 -12.64 10.67 -27.31
C MET A 178 -12.57 9.17 -26.96
N PRO A 179 -13.03 8.76 -25.78
CA PRO A 179 -13.12 7.35 -25.43
C PRO A 179 -14.14 6.63 -26.32
N GLY A 180 -13.80 5.42 -26.77
CA GLY A 180 -14.68 4.59 -27.59
C GLY A 180 -14.65 4.86 -29.10
N LYS A 181 -13.73 5.72 -29.57
CA LYS A 181 -13.35 5.82 -30.99
C LYS A 181 -12.02 5.10 -31.25
#